data_AF-A0A954B7V8-F1
#
_entry.id   AF-A0A954B7V8-F1
#
_cell.length_a   1.000
_cell.length_b   1.000
_cell.length_c   1.000
_cell.angle_alpha   90.00
_cell.angle_beta   90.00
_cell.angle_gamma   90.00
#
_symmetry.space_group_name_H-M   'P 1'
#
loop_
_entity.id
_entity.type
_entity.pdbx_description
1 polymer ?
#
loop_
_entity_poly.entity_id
_entity_poly.type
_entity_poly.pdbx_seq_one_letter_code
_entity_poly.pdbx_strand_id
1 'polypeptide(L)'
;MQKFFTRKFKLIVAAGALALAYGCASTGGPLGLSQEQEKAIGEQQHPQIVAQFGGEVQDQALRAYVDGIARKLIAASDHPNDPIVVTTLDSPVVNAFALPGHVYVTRGLLALANSEAELAGVLGHELGHVYARHTARRVSRSNLTGIGAVIVGVLTGSQESMETVGQLGQLYLLKYSRGQEYEADLIGVRLLGASDYDPAAQADFLNTLGRWSNMEMQLAGASAPPEFMSTH
;
A
#
# COMPACT_ATOMS: atom_id res chain seq x y z
N MET A 1 -54.30 9.37 52.55
CA MET A 1 -53.54 8.76 53.67
C MET A 1 -52.15 8.47 53.14
N GLN A 2 -51.21 9.43 53.17
CA GLN A 2 -50.33 9.83 54.28
C GLN A 2 -49.13 8.88 54.49
N LYS A 3 -47.93 9.48 54.37
CA LYS A 3 -46.59 9.20 54.96
C LYS A 3 -45.51 8.92 53.90
N PHE A 4 -44.73 9.93 53.49
CA PHE A 4 -43.53 10.47 54.15
C PHE A 4 -42.45 9.42 54.43
N PHE A 5 -41.36 9.43 53.65
CA PHE A 5 -40.02 9.35 54.22
C PHE A 5 -39.00 10.08 53.34
N THR A 6 -38.46 11.15 53.91
CA THR A 6 -37.34 11.96 53.43
C THR A 6 -36.02 11.25 53.70
N ARG A 7 -35.04 11.37 52.80
CA ARG A 7 -33.62 11.41 53.19
C ARG A 7 -32.74 12.03 52.12
N LYS A 8 -32.23 13.23 52.44
CA LYS A 8 -31.09 13.88 51.80
C LYS A 8 -29.80 13.09 52.14
N PHE A 9 -28.93 12.85 51.17
CA PHE A 9 -27.50 12.59 51.39
C PHE A 9 -26.73 12.99 50.13
N LYS A 10 -26.21 14.21 50.08
CA LYS A 10 -24.79 14.58 50.25
C LYS A 10 -23.85 13.98 49.19
N LEU A 11 -23.42 14.86 48.29
CA LEU A 11 -22.18 14.81 47.52
C LEU A 11 -21.00 14.39 48.41
N ILE A 12 -20.25 13.38 47.98
CA ILE A 12 -18.83 13.26 48.29
C ILE A 12 -18.10 13.08 46.97
N VAL A 13 -17.34 14.12 46.63
CA VAL A 13 -16.28 14.15 45.63
C VAL A 13 -15.23 13.13 46.05
N ALA A 14 -15.06 12.04 45.30
CA ALA A 14 -13.93 11.15 45.44
C ALA A 14 -12.98 11.36 44.27
N ALA A 15 -11.95 12.16 44.54
CA ALA A 15 -10.73 12.22 43.75
C ALA A 15 -10.06 10.84 43.72
N GLY A 16 -9.64 10.41 42.53
CA GLY A 16 -8.95 9.14 42.35
C GLY A 16 -8.57 8.90 40.90
N ALA A 17 -8.15 9.93 40.18
CA ALA A 17 -7.50 9.77 38.89
C ALA A 17 -6.07 9.27 39.12
N LEU A 18 -5.92 7.98 39.35
CA LEU A 18 -4.66 7.27 39.16
C LEU A 18 -4.72 6.57 37.80
N ALA A 19 -4.73 7.37 36.73
CA ALA A 19 -4.52 6.86 35.40
C ALA A 19 -3.05 6.48 35.28
N LEU A 20 -2.78 5.18 35.25
CA LEU A 20 -1.52 4.60 34.84
C LEU A 20 -1.09 5.24 33.52
N ALA A 21 -0.08 6.10 33.57
CA ALA A 21 0.72 6.45 32.42
C ALA A 21 1.56 5.24 32.02
N TYR A 22 0.91 4.21 31.45
CA TYR A 22 1.61 3.36 30.51
C TYR A 22 1.89 4.24 29.30
N GLY A 23 3.14 4.69 29.20
CA GLY A 23 3.66 5.34 28.01
C GLY A 23 3.50 4.41 26.82
N CYS A 24 2.39 4.53 26.12
CA CYS A 24 2.31 4.09 24.74
C CYS A 24 3.13 5.12 23.97
N ALA A 25 4.40 4.81 23.74
CA ALA A 25 5.18 5.51 22.74
C ALA A 25 4.50 5.26 21.39
N SER A 26 3.51 6.08 21.06
CA SER A 26 2.92 6.10 19.73
C SER A 26 3.99 6.62 18.78
N THR A 27 4.71 5.69 18.15
CA THR A 27 5.48 5.92 16.93
C THR A 27 4.49 6.16 15.78
N GLY A 28 3.62 7.15 15.95
CA GLY A 28 2.54 7.46 15.04
C GLY A 28 3.10 7.75 13.66
N GLY A 29 2.64 6.98 12.68
CA GLY A 29 2.91 7.19 11.27
C GLY A 29 2.22 8.44 10.74
N PRO A 30 2.14 8.61 9.42
CA PRO A 30 1.24 9.60 8.84
C PRO A 30 -0.18 9.52 9.41
N LEU A 31 -0.73 10.68 9.79
CA LEU A 31 -1.96 10.87 10.60
C LEU A 31 -1.91 10.36 12.06
N GLY A 32 -0.75 9.97 12.57
CA GLY A 32 -0.61 9.40 13.91
C GLY A 32 -1.06 7.94 14.03
N LEU A 33 -1.28 7.26 12.90
CA LEU A 33 -1.72 5.86 12.87
C LEU A 33 -0.60 4.90 13.27
N SER A 34 -0.94 3.81 13.95
CA SER A 34 -0.03 2.68 14.15
C SER A 34 0.19 1.93 12.83
N GLN A 35 1.27 1.15 12.73
CA GLN A 35 1.49 0.30 11.55
C GLN A 35 0.37 -0.74 11.38
N GLU A 36 -0.21 -1.23 12.47
CA GLU A 36 -1.35 -2.15 12.43
C GLU A 36 -2.59 -1.49 11.83
N GLN A 37 -2.86 -0.23 12.21
CA GLN A 37 -3.96 0.55 11.63
C GLN A 37 -3.72 0.83 10.14
N GLU A 38 -2.49 1.16 9.75
CA GLU A 38 -2.13 1.32 8.35
C GLU A 38 -2.38 0.03 7.56
N LYS A 39 -1.93 -1.13 8.06
CA LYS A 39 -2.18 -2.44 7.43
C LYS A 39 -3.67 -2.75 7.33
N ALA A 40 -4.45 -2.47 8.37
CA ALA A 40 -5.91 -2.66 8.34
C ALA A 40 -6.59 -1.86 7.22
N ILE A 41 -6.09 -0.65 6.92
CA ILE A 41 -6.56 0.12 5.76
C ILE A 41 -6.27 -0.64 4.47
N GLY A 42 -5.05 -1.16 4.29
CA GLY A 42 -4.70 -1.96 3.11
C GLY A 42 -5.61 -3.18 2.92
N GLU A 43 -5.83 -3.95 3.98
CA GLU A 43 -6.76 -5.10 3.99
C GLU A 43 -8.19 -4.71 3.62
N GLN A 44 -8.69 -3.59 4.16
CA GLN A 44 -10.04 -3.12 3.87
C GLN A 44 -10.21 -2.66 2.41
N GLN A 45 -9.13 -2.24 1.74
CA GLN A 45 -9.12 -1.77 0.35
C GLN A 45 -8.81 -2.85 -0.68
N HIS A 46 -8.20 -3.96 -0.25
CA HIS A 46 -7.75 -5.02 -1.14
C HIS A 46 -8.87 -5.57 -2.05
N PRO A 47 -10.06 -5.94 -1.56
CA PRO A 47 -11.13 -6.49 -2.42
C PRO A 47 -11.57 -5.54 -3.53
N GLN A 48 -11.60 -4.23 -3.25
CA GLN A 48 -12.01 -3.21 -4.21
C GLN A 48 -10.93 -3.01 -5.28
N ILE A 49 -9.65 -3.04 -4.90
CA ILE A 49 -8.53 -2.99 -5.85
C ILE A 49 -8.57 -4.21 -6.77
N VAL A 50 -8.70 -5.42 -6.21
CA VAL A 50 -8.80 -6.65 -7.00
C VAL A 50 -9.96 -6.56 -7.99
N ALA A 51 -11.14 -6.13 -7.55
CA ALA A 51 -12.29 -5.97 -8.44
C ALA A 51 -12.08 -4.92 -9.54
N GLN A 52 -11.42 -3.79 -9.22
CA GLN A 52 -11.16 -2.70 -10.17
C GLN A 52 -10.21 -3.12 -11.30
N PHE A 53 -9.27 -4.03 -11.02
CA PHE A 53 -8.26 -4.48 -11.99
C PHE A 53 -8.60 -5.82 -12.65
N GLY A 54 -9.88 -6.20 -12.69
CA GLY A 54 -10.34 -7.39 -13.40
C GLY A 54 -10.21 -8.70 -12.62
N GLY A 55 -9.89 -8.63 -11.33
CA GLY A 55 -9.67 -9.79 -10.47
C GLY A 55 -8.20 -10.17 -10.36
N GLU A 56 -7.93 -11.23 -9.60
CA GLU A 56 -6.63 -11.90 -9.60
C GLU A 56 -6.47 -12.77 -10.84
N VAL A 57 -5.23 -12.94 -11.29
CA VAL A 57 -4.93 -13.91 -12.34
C VAL A 57 -5.28 -15.33 -11.86
N GLN A 58 -6.02 -16.07 -12.69
CA GLN A 58 -6.51 -17.41 -12.34
C GLN A 58 -5.40 -18.46 -12.29
N ASP A 59 -4.31 -18.26 -13.04
CA ASP A 59 -3.17 -19.17 -13.07
C ASP A 59 -2.44 -19.18 -11.72
N GLN A 60 -2.60 -20.28 -10.98
CA GLN A 60 -1.98 -20.46 -9.67
C GLN A 60 -0.45 -20.60 -9.75
N ALA A 61 0.08 -21.20 -10.82
CA ALA A 61 1.53 -21.36 -10.98
C ALA A 61 2.19 -20.00 -11.21
N LEU A 62 1.56 -19.15 -12.02
CA LEU A 62 2.04 -17.78 -12.23
C LEU A 62 2.01 -16.97 -10.92
N ARG A 63 0.91 -17.01 -10.17
CA ARG A 63 0.82 -16.32 -8.88
C ARG A 63 1.87 -16.82 -7.88
N ALA A 64 2.07 -18.13 -7.79
CA ALA A 64 3.09 -18.72 -6.92
C ALA A 64 4.51 -18.34 -7.33
N TYR A 65 4.78 -18.20 -8.63
CA TYR A 65 6.07 -17.76 -9.13
C TYR A 65 6.36 -16.30 -8.75
N VAL A 66 5.40 -15.39 -8.97
CA VAL A 66 5.53 -13.98 -8.57
C VAL A 66 5.67 -13.84 -7.05
N ASP A 67 4.87 -14.57 -6.28
CA ASP A 67 4.98 -14.64 -4.81
C ASP A 67 6.35 -15.16 -4.36
N GLY A 68 6.91 -16.15 -5.07
CA GLY A 68 8.25 -16.67 -4.82
C GLY A 68 9.36 -15.62 -4.96
N ILE A 69 9.30 -14.79 -6.01
CA ILE A 69 10.23 -13.68 -6.22
C ILE A 69 10.09 -12.66 -5.08
N ALA A 70 8.86 -12.26 -4.76
CA ALA A 70 8.60 -11.32 -3.68
C ALA A 70 9.08 -11.83 -2.32
N ARG A 71 8.84 -13.09 -1.99
CA ARG A 71 9.33 -13.72 -0.75
C ARG A 71 10.84 -13.73 -0.68
N LYS A 72 11.53 -13.97 -1.80
CA LYS A 72 13.01 -13.90 -1.86
C LYS A 72 13.51 -12.49 -1.50
N LEU A 73 12.85 -11.45 -2.03
CA LEU A 73 13.17 -10.06 -1.71
C LEU A 73 12.87 -9.71 -0.25
N ILE A 74 11.68 -10.09 0.24
CA ILE A 74 11.27 -9.84 1.64
C ILE A 74 12.23 -10.53 2.61
N ALA A 75 12.61 -11.78 2.35
CA ALA A 75 13.55 -12.53 3.19
C ALA A 75 14.96 -11.89 3.26
N ALA A 76 15.35 -11.13 2.23
CA ALA A 76 16.60 -10.40 2.18
C ALA A 76 16.54 -8.99 2.79
N SER A 77 15.35 -8.55 3.22
CA SER A 77 15.15 -7.23 3.83
C SER A 77 15.51 -7.22 5.33
N ASP A 78 15.54 -6.02 5.91
CA ASP A 78 15.63 -5.82 7.37
C ASP A 78 14.34 -6.26 8.11
N HIS A 79 13.28 -6.61 7.37
CA HIS A 79 11.96 -6.98 7.86
C HIS A 79 11.44 -8.31 7.26
N PRO A 80 12.17 -9.43 7.44
CA PRO A 80 11.88 -10.69 6.74
C PRO A 80 10.56 -11.36 7.17
N ASN A 81 9.98 -10.93 8.28
CA ASN A 81 8.74 -11.47 8.83
C ASN A 81 7.54 -10.54 8.62
N ASP A 82 7.70 -9.43 7.88
CA ASP A 82 6.59 -8.54 7.62
C ASP A 82 5.56 -9.24 6.72
N PRO A 83 4.28 -9.28 7.13
CA PRO A 83 3.21 -9.91 6.36
C PRO A 83 2.81 -9.00 5.19
N ILE A 84 3.64 -8.95 4.15
CA ILE A 84 3.33 -8.25 2.90
C ILE A 84 2.77 -9.26 1.90
N VAL A 85 1.60 -8.96 1.35
CA VAL A 85 0.94 -9.79 0.34
C VAL A 85 1.24 -9.23 -1.04
N VAL A 86 1.68 -10.08 -1.97
CA VAL A 86 1.84 -9.71 -3.39
C VAL A 86 0.72 -10.32 -4.21
N THR A 87 -0.03 -9.45 -4.90
CA THR A 87 -1.22 -9.84 -5.67
C THR A 87 -0.97 -9.60 -7.16
N THR A 88 -1.15 -10.65 -7.97
CA THR A 88 -1.08 -10.52 -9.43
C THR A 88 -2.48 -10.25 -10.01
N LEU A 89 -2.67 -9.07 -10.58
CA LEU A 89 -3.95 -8.59 -11.09
C LEU A 89 -4.14 -8.92 -12.58
N ASP A 90 -5.34 -9.35 -12.96
CA ASP A 90 -5.71 -9.69 -14.35
C ASP A 90 -6.07 -8.44 -15.18
N SER A 91 -5.16 -7.47 -15.21
CA SER A 91 -5.28 -6.26 -16.00
C SER A 91 -4.22 -6.21 -17.09
N PRO A 92 -4.57 -5.81 -18.33
CA PRO A 92 -3.59 -5.60 -19.40
C PRO A 92 -2.79 -4.30 -19.24
N VAL A 93 -3.20 -3.39 -18.34
CA VAL A 93 -2.48 -2.14 -18.07
C VAL A 93 -1.09 -2.47 -17.54
N VAL A 94 -0.05 -1.81 -18.02
CA VAL A 94 1.33 -1.96 -17.49
C VAL A 94 1.44 -1.15 -16.19
N ASN A 95 1.36 -1.82 -15.04
CA ASN A 95 1.48 -1.14 -13.75
C ASN A 95 1.92 -2.09 -12.61
N ALA A 96 2.52 -1.50 -11.58
CA ALA A 96 2.69 -2.06 -10.25
C ALA A 96 2.54 -0.93 -9.24
N PHE A 97 2.04 -1.24 -8.04
CA PHE A 97 1.82 -0.25 -7.00
C PHE A 97 1.66 -0.93 -5.65
N ALA A 98 1.74 -0.14 -4.57
CA ALA A 98 1.57 -0.64 -3.22
C ALA A 98 0.51 0.10 -2.40
N LEU A 99 -0.11 -0.63 -1.48
CA LEU A 99 -0.86 -0.13 -0.32
C LEU A 99 -0.14 -0.58 0.96
N PRO A 100 -0.49 -0.05 2.15
CA PRO A 100 0.08 -0.58 3.38
C PRO A 100 -0.16 -2.10 3.49
N GLY A 101 0.93 -2.89 3.54
CA GLY A 101 0.87 -4.36 3.63
C GLY A 101 0.59 -5.11 2.32
N HIS A 102 0.37 -4.41 1.20
CA HIS A 102 0.03 -5.04 -0.08
C HIS A 102 0.85 -4.47 -1.22
N VAL A 103 1.35 -5.34 -2.09
CA VAL A 103 1.98 -4.98 -3.37
C VAL A 103 1.14 -5.62 -4.48
N TYR A 104 0.92 -4.86 -5.55
CA TYR A 104 0.13 -5.26 -6.69
C TYR A 104 0.99 -5.18 -7.95
N VAL A 105 0.87 -6.19 -8.81
CA VAL A 105 1.50 -6.21 -10.13
C VAL A 105 0.49 -6.70 -11.15
N THR A 106 0.41 -6.03 -12.30
CA THR A 106 -0.55 -6.40 -13.34
C THR A 106 0.03 -7.42 -14.31
N ARG A 107 -0.83 -8.24 -14.92
CA ARG A 107 -0.47 -9.11 -16.05
C ARG A 107 0.19 -8.33 -17.19
N GLY A 108 -0.23 -7.10 -17.45
CA GLY A 108 0.40 -6.21 -18.43
C GLY A 108 1.88 -5.96 -18.14
N LEU A 109 2.24 -5.67 -16.87
CA LEU A 109 3.63 -5.48 -16.48
C LEU A 109 4.44 -6.77 -16.60
N LEU A 110 3.86 -7.91 -16.20
CA LEU A 110 4.51 -9.22 -16.35
C LEU A 110 4.84 -9.54 -17.81
N ALA A 111 3.96 -9.16 -18.74
CA ALA A 111 4.19 -9.34 -20.17
C ALA A 111 5.25 -8.39 -20.75
N LEU A 112 5.56 -7.30 -20.04
CA LEU A 112 6.55 -6.30 -20.46
C LEU A 112 7.96 -6.60 -19.93
N ALA A 113 8.07 -7.13 -18.70
CA ALA A 113 9.35 -7.44 -18.10
C ALA A 113 10.14 -8.47 -18.95
N ASN A 114 11.39 -8.16 -19.29
CA ASN A 114 12.22 -9.01 -20.15
C ASN A 114 13.00 -10.07 -19.37
N SER A 115 12.99 -10.02 -18.04
CA SER A 115 13.64 -10.99 -17.18
C SER A 115 13.01 -11.06 -15.79
N GLU A 116 13.27 -12.15 -15.07
CA GLU A 116 12.93 -12.28 -13.65
C GLU A 116 13.55 -11.16 -12.81
N ALA A 117 14.78 -10.74 -13.15
CA ALA A 117 15.48 -9.68 -12.44
C ALA A 117 14.82 -8.31 -12.64
N GLU A 118 14.32 -8.01 -13.85
CA GLU A 118 13.56 -6.77 -14.11
C GLU A 118 12.27 -6.75 -13.27
N LEU A 119 11.53 -7.87 -13.23
CA LEU A 119 10.34 -8.00 -12.37
C LEU A 119 10.70 -7.87 -10.88
N ALA A 120 11.78 -8.49 -10.44
CA ALA A 120 12.28 -8.34 -9.07
C ALA A 120 12.63 -6.88 -8.77
N GLY A 121 13.13 -6.11 -9.75
CA GLY A 121 13.42 -4.69 -9.59
C GLY A 121 12.17 -3.86 -9.34
N VAL A 122 11.10 -4.13 -10.11
CA VAL A 122 9.79 -3.50 -9.89
C VAL A 122 9.23 -3.85 -8.50
N LEU A 123 9.24 -5.13 -8.13
CA LEU A 123 8.75 -5.56 -6.82
C LEU A 123 9.59 -5.00 -5.67
N GLY A 124 10.91 -4.92 -5.85
CA GLY A 124 11.83 -4.31 -4.88
C GLY A 124 11.56 -2.83 -4.66
N HIS A 125 11.27 -2.08 -5.73
CA HIS A 125 10.86 -0.68 -5.67
C HIS A 125 9.54 -0.52 -4.90
N GLU A 126 8.51 -1.33 -5.21
CA GLU A 126 7.22 -1.29 -4.49
C GLU A 126 7.35 -1.66 -3.01
N LEU A 127 8.17 -2.68 -2.69
CA LEU A 127 8.51 -3.03 -1.31
C LEU A 127 9.21 -1.85 -0.61
N GLY A 128 10.07 -1.11 -1.32
CA GLY A 128 10.67 0.13 -0.85
C GLY A 128 9.63 1.16 -0.39
N HIS A 129 8.56 1.35 -1.16
CA HIS A 129 7.45 2.21 -0.75
C HIS A 129 6.72 1.71 0.50
N VAL A 130 6.57 0.39 0.66
CA VAL A 130 5.93 -0.20 1.86
C VAL A 130 6.83 -0.02 3.07
N TYR A 131 8.10 -0.39 3.00
CA TYR A 131 9.06 -0.31 4.12
C TYR A 131 9.31 1.13 4.57
N ALA A 132 9.40 2.07 3.62
CA ALA A 132 9.50 3.49 3.92
C ALA A 132 8.14 4.11 4.32
N ARG A 133 7.05 3.34 4.40
CA ARG A 133 5.70 3.83 4.74
C ARG A 133 5.24 4.98 3.82
N HIS A 134 5.67 4.99 2.55
CA HIS A 134 5.25 5.96 1.54
C HIS A 134 3.77 5.78 1.19
N THR A 135 3.32 4.54 1.10
CA THR A 135 1.93 4.17 0.84
C THR A 135 1.01 4.71 1.92
N ALA A 136 1.36 4.53 3.20
CA ALA A 136 0.63 5.10 4.33
C ALA A 136 0.61 6.63 4.26
N ARG A 137 1.75 7.27 3.95
CA ARG A 137 1.85 8.74 3.82
C ARG A 137 0.96 9.27 2.69
N ARG A 138 0.84 8.51 1.60
CA ARG A 138 -0.01 8.82 0.45
C ARG A 138 -1.50 8.67 0.81
N VAL A 139 -1.88 7.53 1.41
CA VAL A 139 -3.24 7.26 1.91
C VAL A 139 -3.71 8.37 2.85
N SER A 140 -2.85 8.75 3.79
CA SER A 140 -3.12 9.83 4.74
C SER A 140 -3.30 11.22 4.13
N ARG A 141 -2.64 11.51 3.00
CA ARG A 141 -2.81 12.79 2.29
C ARG A 141 -4.07 12.80 1.42
N SER A 142 -4.55 11.62 1.03
CA SER A 142 -5.71 11.43 0.18
C SER A 142 -7.03 11.63 0.94
N ASN A 143 -7.23 12.77 1.60
CA ASN A 143 -8.46 13.19 2.31
C ASN A 143 -9.74 13.24 1.43
N LEU A 144 -9.72 12.59 0.26
CA LEU A 144 -10.85 12.29 -0.57
C LEU A 144 -11.74 11.28 0.16
N THR A 145 -13.02 11.61 0.15
CA THR A 145 -14.09 11.13 1.04
C THR A 145 -14.22 9.60 1.19
N GLY A 146 -13.69 8.79 0.26
CA GLY A 146 -13.68 7.34 0.34
C GLY A 146 -12.66 6.73 1.32
N ILE A 147 -11.47 7.32 1.45
CA ILE A 147 -10.42 6.81 2.36
C ILE A 147 -10.59 7.38 3.76
N GLY A 148 -11.10 8.61 3.88
CA GLY A 148 -11.42 9.21 5.17
C GLY A 148 -12.41 8.36 5.98
N ALA A 149 -13.43 7.79 5.32
CA ALA A 149 -14.39 6.90 5.95
C ALA A 149 -13.76 5.57 6.42
N VAL A 150 -12.82 5.03 5.63
CA VAL A 150 -12.03 3.83 5.98
C VAL A 150 -11.13 4.08 7.19
N ILE A 151 -10.39 5.21 7.20
CA ILE A 151 -9.55 5.61 8.34
C ILE A 151 -10.41 5.81 9.59
N VAL A 152 -11.55 6.50 9.48
CA VAL A 152 -12.50 6.66 10.59
C VAL A 152 -12.96 5.30 11.07
N GLY A 153 -13.41 4.41 10.19
CA GLY A 153 -13.83 3.05 10.54
C GLY A 153 -12.75 2.25 11.27
N VAL A 154 -11.48 2.34 10.84
CA VAL A 154 -10.34 1.71 11.53
C VAL A 154 -10.08 2.34 12.90
N LEU A 155 -10.24 3.66 13.03
CA LEU A 155 -10.05 4.38 14.30
C LEU A 155 -11.20 4.18 15.30
N THR A 156 -12.44 4.06 14.81
CA THR A 156 -13.67 3.95 15.62
C THR A 156 -14.18 2.52 15.78
N GLY A 157 -13.66 1.58 15.00
CA GLY A 157 -14.14 0.19 14.94
C GLY A 157 -15.50 0.05 14.24
N SER A 158 -15.98 1.06 13.52
CA SER A 158 -17.27 1.02 12.82
C SER A 158 -17.13 0.44 11.41
N GLN A 159 -17.89 -0.61 11.09
CA GLN A 159 -17.90 -1.29 9.79
C GLN A 159 -18.83 -0.62 8.75
N GLU A 160 -19.41 0.55 9.08
CA GLU A 160 -20.25 1.31 8.15
C GLU A 160 -19.41 2.24 7.28
N SER A 161 -19.11 1.81 6.04
CA SER A 161 -18.89 2.66 4.86
C SER A 161 -18.40 1.82 3.67
N MET A 162 -19.23 0.88 3.21
CA MET A 162 -18.91 0.05 2.04
C MET A 162 -19.43 0.62 0.70
N GLU A 163 -20.12 1.77 0.71
CA GLU A 163 -20.79 2.33 -0.49
C GLU A 163 -19.97 3.37 -1.27
N THR A 164 -18.66 3.52 -1.05
CA THR A 164 -17.83 4.50 -1.79
C THR A 164 -17.04 3.87 -2.94
N VAL A 165 -17.73 3.07 -3.77
CA VAL A 165 -17.16 2.33 -4.91
C VAL A 165 -16.54 3.24 -6.00
N GLY A 166 -16.92 4.52 -6.05
CA GLY A 166 -16.51 5.44 -7.13
C GLY A 166 -15.23 6.27 -6.90
N GLN A 167 -14.58 6.23 -5.73
CA GLN A 167 -13.55 7.22 -5.38
C GLN A 167 -12.12 6.68 -5.24
N LEU A 168 -11.91 5.36 -5.37
CA LEU A 168 -10.59 4.74 -5.18
C LEU A 168 -9.63 4.95 -6.35
N GLY A 169 -10.16 5.24 -7.54
CA GLY A 169 -9.37 5.69 -8.68
C GLY A 169 -8.49 6.91 -8.40
N GLN A 170 -8.82 7.73 -7.39
CA GLN A 170 -8.06 8.94 -7.08
C GLN A 170 -6.79 8.69 -6.26
N LEU A 171 -6.67 7.56 -5.55
CA LEU A 171 -5.44 7.23 -4.82
C LEU A 171 -4.28 6.94 -5.78
N TYR A 172 -4.62 6.40 -6.95
CA TYR A 172 -3.71 6.17 -8.08
C TYR A 172 -3.23 7.47 -8.74
N LEU A 173 -3.99 8.56 -8.64
CA LEU A 173 -3.62 9.84 -9.24
C LEU A 173 -2.61 10.63 -8.41
N LEU A 174 -2.42 10.25 -7.13
CA LEU A 174 -1.43 10.91 -6.29
C LEU A 174 -0.05 10.42 -6.69
N LYS A 175 0.87 11.35 -6.91
CA LYS A 175 2.27 11.04 -7.20
C LYS A 175 3.08 10.99 -5.92
N TYR A 176 4.10 10.15 -5.90
CA TYR A 176 5.12 10.23 -4.86
C TYR A 176 6.02 11.44 -5.11
N SER A 177 6.59 11.97 -4.04
CA SER A 177 7.60 13.03 -4.20
C SER A 177 8.92 12.44 -4.70
N ARG A 178 9.77 13.25 -5.35
CA ARG A 178 11.10 12.79 -5.82
C ARG A 178 11.96 12.15 -4.74
N GLY A 179 11.86 12.62 -3.49
CA GLY A 179 12.60 12.02 -2.37
C GLY A 179 12.07 10.64 -1.99
N GLN A 180 10.77 10.40 -2.15
CA GLN A 180 10.15 9.09 -1.89
C GLN A 180 10.53 8.07 -2.97
N GLU A 181 10.52 8.50 -4.23
CA GLU A 181 11.02 7.68 -5.36
C GLU A 181 12.49 7.31 -5.16
N TYR A 182 13.34 8.28 -4.86
CA TYR A 182 14.76 8.02 -4.62
C TYR A 182 15.02 7.07 -3.44
N GLU A 183 14.25 7.22 -2.35
CA GLU A 183 14.34 6.30 -1.21
C GLU A 183 13.84 4.88 -1.57
N ALA A 184 12.74 4.76 -2.33
CA ALA A 184 12.24 3.48 -2.83
C ALA A 184 13.24 2.82 -3.77
N ASP A 185 13.89 3.58 -4.66
CA ASP A 185 14.94 3.10 -5.55
C ASP A 185 16.14 2.56 -4.78
N LEU A 186 16.62 3.30 -3.78
CA LEU A 186 17.73 2.85 -2.94
C LEU A 186 17.41 1.55 -2.20
N ILE A 187 16.18 1.41 -1.69
CA ILE A 187 15.76 0.18 -1.02
C ILE A 187 15.66 -0.95 -2.04
N GLY A 188 15.03 -0.74 -3.19
CA GLY A 188 14.88 -1.73 -4.26
C GLY A 188 16.23 -2.28 -4.72
N VAL A 189 17.19 -1.41 -5.04
CA VAL A 189 18.56 -1.79 -5.43
C VAL A 189 19.26 -2.61 -4.35
N ARG A 190 19.08 -2.27 -3.06
CA ARG A 190 19.65 -3.05 -1.95
C ARG A 190 19.00 -4.43 -1.85
N LEU A 191 17.68 -4.52 -1.98
CA LEU A 191 16.96 -5.80 -1.93
C LEU A 191 17.39 -6.71 -3.08
N LEU A 192 17.56 -6.16 -4.29
CA LEU A 192 18.09 -6.91 -5.44
C LEU A 192 19.47 -7.50 -5.13
N GLY A 193 20.41 -6.65 -4.68
CA GLY A 193 21.77 -7.10 -4.36
C GLY A 193 21.82 -8.11 -3.21
N ALA A 194 20.93 -7.99 -2.23
CA ALA A 194 20.84 -8.91 -1.09
C ALA A 194 20.13 -10.25 -1.43
N SER A 195 19.48 -10.34 -2.59
CA SER A 195 18.72 -11.52 -3.02
C SER A 195 19.29 -12.15 -4.29
N ASP A 196 20.58 -11.94 -4.57
CA ASP A 196 21.32 -12.50 -5.73
C ASP A 196 20.72 -12.11 -7.10
N TYR A 197 20.03 -10.97 -7.20
CA TYR A 197 19.70 -10.36 -8.48
C TYR A 197 20.72 -9.28 -8.84
N ASP A 198 20.83 -8.99 -10.14
CA ASP A 198 21.62 -7.85 -10.60
C ASP A 198 20.96 -6.54 -10.14
N PRO A 199 21.63 -5.69 -9.33
CA PRO A 199 21.08 -4.41 -8.91
C PRO A 199 20.79 -3.45 -10.08
N ALA A 200 21.40 -3.65 -11.25
CA ALA A 200 21.11 -2.88 -12.46
C ALA A 200 19.73 -3.20 -13.06
N ALA A 201 19.09 -4.32 -12.69
CA ALA A 201 17.84 -4.77 -13.28
C ALA A 201 16.68 -3.78 -13.11
N GLN A 202 16.70 -2.96 -12.05
CA GLN A 202 15.73 -1.88 -11.87
C GLN A 202 15.89 -0.79 -12.95
N ALA A 203 17.12 -0.41 -13.28
CA ALA A 203 17.39 0.53 -14.36
C ALA A 203 17.07 -0.09 -15.74
N ASP A 204 17.34 -1.39 -15.92
CA ASP A 204 16.98 -2.11 -17.14
C ASP A 204 15.46 -2.12 -17.37
N PHE A 205 14.68 -2.35 -16.32
CA PHE A 205 13.22 -2.25 -16.42
C PHE A 205 12.76 -0.84 -16.79
N LEU A 206 13.35 0.22 -16.22
CA LEU A 206 13.02 1.61 -16.62
C LEU A 206 13.33 1.86 -18.11
N ASN A 207 14.43 1.30 -18.63
CA ASN A 207 14.74 1.35 -20.06
C ASN A 207 13.69 0.58 -20.88
N THR A 208 13.28 -0.60 -20.43
CA THR A 208 12.22 -1.41 -21.05
C THR A 208 10.90 -0.65 -21.10
N LEU A 209 10.50 -0.03 -19.99
CA LEU A 209 9.31 0.80 -19.90
C LEU A 209 9.39 2.02 -20.82
N GLY A 210 10.55 2.68 -20.89
CA GLY A 210 10.77 3.80 -21.79
C GLY A 210 10.64 3.42 -23.27
N ARG A 211 11.17 2.26 -23.68
CA ARG A 211 11.00 1.75 -25.06
C ARG A 211 9.53 1.45 -25.36
N TRP A 212 8.82 0.80 -24.44
CA TRP A 212 7.39 0.50 -24.59
C TRP A 212 6.54 1.78 -24.68
N SER A 213 6.78 2.74 -23.79
CA SER A 213 6.11 4.05 -23.81
C SER A 213 6.30 4.77 -25.14
N ASN A 214 7.54 4.80 -25.66
CA ASN A 214 7.84 5.43 -26.94
C ASN A 214 7.09 4.74 -28.09
N MET A 215 7.00 3.41 -28.07
CA MET A 215 6.23 2.65 -29.06
C MET A 215 4.74 2.98 -28.98
N GLU A 216 4.14 2.97 -27.78
CA GLU A 216 2.72 3.32 -27.60
C GLU A 216 2.42 4.74 -28.08
N MET A 217 3.28 5.72 -27.75
CA MET A 217 3.11 7.09 -28.22
C MET A 217 3.13 7.19 -29.75
N GLN A 218 3.99 6.43 -30.42
CA GLN A 218 4.04 6.37 -31.89
C GLN A 218 2.77 5.76 -32.49
N LEU A 219 2.22 4.72 -31.85
CA LEU A 219 1.00 4.04 -32.31
C LEU A 219 -0.27 4.86 -32.06
N ALA A 220 -0.36 5.54 -30.92
CA ALA A 220 -1.53 6.30 -30.50
C ALA A 220 -1.62 7.70 -31.14
N GLY A 221 -0.53 8.20 -31.74
CA GLY A 221 -0.44 9.59 -32.23
C GLY A 221 -0.58 10.63 -31.10
N ALA A 222 -0.40 10.22 -29.84
CA ALA A 222 -0.63 11.03 -28.64
C ALA A 222 0.41 10.74 -27.54
N SER A 223 0.54 11.67 -26.61
CA SER A 223 1.70 11.88 -25.71
C SER A 223 1.44 11.58 -24.23
N ALA A 224 0.64 10.55 -23.92
CA ALA A 224 0.39 10.17 -22.53
C ALA A 224 1.45 9.14 -22.07
N PRO A 225 2.15 9.38 -20.95
CA PRO A 225 3.08 8.41 -20.40
C PRO A 225 2.32 7.19 -19.81
N PRO A 226 2.94 5.98 -19.78
CA PRO A 226 2.50 4.80 -19.05
C PRO A 226 1.88 5.09 -17.68
N GLU A 227 0.94 4.25 -17.26
CA GLU A 227 0.33 4.35 -15.93
C GLU A 227 1.38 4.24 -14.81
N PHE A 228 2.35 3.33 -14.95
CA PHE A 228 3.48 3.22 -14.01
C PHE A 228 4.27 4.54 -13.89
N MET A 229 4.61 5.19 -15.02
CA MET A 229 5.31 6.49 -15.00
C MET A 229 4.42 7.65 -14.53
N SER A 230 3.12 7.42 -14.41
CA SER A 230 2.20 8.42 -13.88
C SER A 230 2.19 8.41 -12.35
N THR A 231 2.50 7.28 -11.71
CA THR A 231 2.61 7.12 -10.26
C THR A 231 4.02 7.30 -9.68
N HIS A 232 5.06 7.05 -10.49
CA HIS A 232 6.49 7.07 -10.16
C HIS A 232 7.25 8.15 -10.93
#